data_AF-A0A365Y6F8-F1
#
_entry.id   AF-A0A365Y6F8-F1
#
_cell.length_a   1.000
_cell.length_b   1.000
_cell.length_c   1.000
_cell.angle_alpha   90.00
_cell.angle_beta   90.00
_cell.angle_gamma   90.00
#
_symmetry.space_group_name_H-M   'P 1'
#
loop_
_entity.id
_entity.type
_entity.pdbx_description
1 polymer ?
#
loop_
_entity_poly.entity_id
_entity_poly.type
_entity_poly.pdbx_seq_one_letter_code
_entity_poly.pdbx_strand_id
1 'polypeptide(L)'
;MFFELALTLATTLMTPGQPVQKQQPARNQTIYVKEAKEPCTGVAPMECLQIKGLKDTSWSNLFTNIEGFKYTPGYRYKLLVRVTTIKNPPADGSSIKYTLRKVLEKKKVNTTAAEKTTNTENGRLWAFITSKRWNLIKMGDSVLTQSGIWVEFDPATKRFHGKGGCNNISGGFNASGENISFTMPISTRMACMDENVMRREHEFLTMIGEHNFRYDVADQTLNLYDNNKLVLMFGMQPKENK
;
A
#
# COMPACT_ATOMS: atom_id res chain seq x y z
N MET A 1 -3.01 -74.76 -0.97
CA MET A 1 -2.23 -74.38 0.24
C MET A 1 -0.79 -74.15 -0.18
N PHE A 2 -0.43 -72.90 -0.45
CA PHE A 2 0.95 -72.43 -0.56
C PHE A 2 0.96 -71.05 0.09
N PHE A 3 1.63 -70.95 1.24
CA PHE A 3 1.85 -69.70 1.96
C PHE A 3 3.11 -69.05 1.38
N GLU A 4 2.97 -67.86 0.79
CA GLU A 4 4.09 -66.97 0.44
C GLU A 4 4.12 -65.84 1.48
N LEU A 5 5.19 -65.79 2.27
CA LEU A 5 5.49 -64.73 3.23
C LEU A 5 6.19 -63.59 2.48
N ALA A 6 5.46 -62.51 2.18
CA ALA A 6 6.07 -61.26 1.71
C ALA A 6 6.44 -60.38 2.90
N LEU A 7 7.72 -60.39 3.30
CA LEU A 7 8.27 -59.48 4.29
C LEU A 7 8.53 -58.12 3.62
N THR A 8 7.60 -57.18 3.76
CA THR A 8 7.77 -55.80 3.28
C THR A 8 8.74 -55.04 4.20
N LEU A 9 9.97 -54.84 3.75
CA LEU A 9 10.92 -53.90 4.36
C LEU A 9 10.41 -52.46 4.17
N ALA A 10 9.93 -51.84 5.24
CA ALA A 10 9.63 -50.42 5.27
C ALA A 10 10.95 -49.62 5.31
N THR A 11 11.45 -49.23 4.14
CA THR A 11 12.54 -48.26 4.01
C THR A 11 12.02 -46.88 4.44
N THR A 12 12.38 -46.46 5.65
CA THR A 12 12.21 -45.09 6.12
C THR A 12 13.11 -44.17 5.30
N LEU A 13 12.52 -43.44 4.36
CA LEU A 13 13.18 -42.31 3.70
C LEU A 13 13.47 -41.25 4.77
N MET A 14 14.72 -41.19 5.23
CA MET A 14 15.22 -40.05 5.98
C MET A 14 15.21 -38.84 5.04
N THR A 15 14.22 -37.96 5.22
CA THR A 15 14.22 -36.66 4.56
C THR A 15 15.43 -35.86 5.05
N PRO A 16 16.26 -35.30 4.16
CA PRO A 16 17.32 -34.41 4.57
C PRO A 16 16.71 -33.22 5.30
N GLY A 17 17.10 -33.03 6.57
CA GLY A 17 16.65 -31.93 7.40
C GLY A 17 16.88 -30.60 6.69
N GLN A 18 15.84 -29.77 6.62
CA GLN A 18 15.95 -28.42 6.08
C GLN A 18 17.07 -27.66 6.80
N PRO A 19 17.90 -26.88 6.08
CA PRO A 19 18.97 -26.11 6.70
C PRO A 19 18.39 -25.13 7.72
N VAL A 20 18.78 -25.29 8.98
CA VAL A 20 18.48 -24.35 10.06
C VAL A 20 19.09 -23.00 9.69
N GLN A 21 18.25 -22.05 9.28
CA GLN A 21 18.70 -20.69 8.96
C GLN A 21 19.34 -20.07 10.21
N LYS A 22 20.64 -19.79 10.14
CA LYS A 22 21.41 -19.14 11.21
C LYS A 22 20.78 -17.78 11.52
N GLN A 23 20.16 -17.68 12.70
CA GLN A 23 19.52 -16.46 13.17
C GLN A 23 20.54 -15.34 13.33
N GLN A 24 20.30 -14.22 12.65
CA GLN A 24 21.14 -13.04 12.79
C GLN A 24 20.95 -12.45 14.20
N PRO A 25 22.04 -12.18 14.95
CA PRO A 25 21.95 -11.77 16.34
C PRO A 25 21.27 -10.40 16.50
N ALA A 26 20.59 -10.23 17.63
CA ALA A 26 19.96 -8.97 17.98
C ALA A 26 21.00 -7.84 17.97
N ARG A 27 20.73 -6.79 17.20
CA ARG A 27 21.66 -5.64 17.08
C ARG A 27 20.98 -4.35 17.47
N ASN A 28 21.71 -3.49 18.16
CA ASN A 28 21.29 -2.11 18.36
C ASN A 28 21.73 -1.30 17.12
N GLN A 29 20.82 -0.53 16.54
CA GLN A 29 21.14 0.37 15.45
C GLN A 29 20.41 1.70 15.62
N THR A 30 21.00 2.76 15.08
CA THR A 30 20.35 4.07 15.03
C THR A 30 19.61 4.20 13.71
N ILE A 31 18.35 4.62 13.78
CA ILE A 31 17.51 4.93 12.63
C ILE A 31 16.94 6.34 12.75
N TYR A 32 16.57 6.91 11.63
CA TYR A 32 15.75 8.11 11.52
C TYR A 32 14.31 7.71 11.23
N VAL A 33 13.35 8.46 11.78
CA VAL A 33 11.92 8.35 11.45
C VAL A 33 11.45 9.71 10.95
N LYS A 34 10.84 9.72 9.77
CA LYS A 34 10.33 10.93 9.10
C LYS A 34 9.14 11.52 9.86
N GLU A 35 8.93 12.80 9.67
CA GLU A 35 7.87 13.65 10.25
C GLU A 35 6.48 13.46 9.64
N ALA A 36 6.39 12.76 8.51
CA ALA A 36 5.17 12.35 7.85
C ALA A 36 5.18 10.84 7.61
N LYS A 37 4.00 10.24 7.74
CA LYS A 37 3.76 8.87 7.26
C LYS A 37 3.44 8.90 5.78
N GLU A 38 3.66 7.79 5.11
CA GLU A 38 3.33 7.61 3.70
C GLU A 38 2.39 6.41 3.52
N PRO A 39 1.46 6.47 2.55
CA PRO A 39 0.65 5.32 2.15
C PRO A 39 1.51 4.09 1.82
N CYS A 40 1.11 2.92 2.32
CA CYS A 40 1.78 1.63 2.10
C CYS A 40 0.79 0.47 2.27
N THR A 41 1.09 -0.72 1.73
CA THR A 41 0.21 -1.91 1.81
C THR A 41 0.98 -2.99 2.54
N GLY A 42 0.36 -3.50 3.60
CA GLY A 42 0.70 -4.80 4.17
C GLY A 42 -0.36 -5.82 3.75
N VAL A 43 -1.12 -6.32 4.74
CA VAL A 43 -2.33 -7.12 4.50
C VAL A 43 -3.48 -6.29 3.92
N ALA A 44 -3.45 -4.97 4.17
CA ALA A 44 -4.36 -3.99 3.61
C ALA A 44 -3.64 -2.63 3.48
N PRO A 45 -4.19 -1.69 2.69
CA PRO A 45 -3.70 -0.32 2.60
C PRO A 45 -3.74 0.41 3.94
N MET A 46 -2.63 1.04 4.29
CA MET A 46 -2.42 1.72 5.57
C MET A 46 -1.40 2.87 5.42
N GLU A 47 -1.06 3.52 6.54
CA GLU A 47 0.00 4.54 6.59
C GLU A 47 1.23 4.01 7.35
N CYS A 48 2.37 3.90 6.68
CA CYS A 48 3.63 3.44 7.25
C CYS A 48 4.48 4.59 7.76
N LEU A 49 5.29 4.30 8.77
CA LEU A 49 6.42 5.17 9.10
C LEU A 49 7.47 5.07 7.97
N GLN A 50 8.02 6.22 7.58
CA GLN A 50 9.22 6.26 6.74
C GLN A 50 10.44 6.22 7.64
N ILE A 51 11.30 5.23 7.44
CA ILE A 51 12.54 5.06 8.20
C ILE A 51 13.77 5.10 7.31
N LYS A 52 14.91 5.45 7.91
CA LYS A 52 16.20 5.47 7.24
C LYS A 52 17.31 5.12 8.22
N GLY A 53 18.20 4.18 7.88
CA GLY A 53 19.39 3.89 8.67
C GLY A 53 20.42 5.03 8.62
N LEU A 54 21.43 4.98 9.51
CA LEU A 54 22.50 5.98 9.52
C LEU A 54 23.26 6.11 8.19
N LYS A 55 23.40 5.00 7.45
CA LYS A 55 24.15 4.94 6.19
C LYS A 55 23.26 4.94 4.95
N ASP A 56 21.95 4.93 5.13
CA ASP A 56 21.01 4.83 4.02
C ASP A 56 20.83 6.20 3.37
N THR A 57 20.73 6.23 2.04
CA THR A 57 20.52 7.46 1.26
C THR A 57 19.04 7.75 1.06
N SER A 58 18.22 6.71 0.92
CA SER A 58 16.76 6.78 0.70
C SER A 58 15.96 6.36 1.93
N TRP A 59 14.72 6.86 2.03
CA TRP A 59 13.73 6.40 3.01
C TRP A 59 13.10 5.08 2.57
N SER A 60 12.60 4.30 3.52
CA SER A 60 11.86 3.07 3.27
C SER A 60 10.64 2.93 4.17
N ASN A 61 9.62 2.24 3.67
CA ASN A 61 8.42 1.89 4.42
C ASN A 61 8.79 0.94 5.57
N LEU A 62 8.39 1.31 6.79
CA LEU A 62 8.31 0.38 7.90
C LEU A 62 6.87 -0.11 8.06
N PHE A 63 6.62 -1.33 7.58
CA PHE A 63 5.31 -2.00 7.63
C PHE A 63 4.90 -2.47 9.04
N THR A 64 5.81 -2.40 10.01
CA THR A 64 5.55 -2.77 11.41
C THR A 64 5.69 -1.57 12.34
N ASN A 65 5.18 -1.70 13.57
CA ASN A 65 5.39 -0.68 14.59
C ASN A 65 6.75 -0.84 15.27
N ILE A 66 7.25 0.26 15.84
CA ILE A 66 8.41 0.23 16.75
C ILE A 66 7.85 0.12 18.18
N GLU A 67 8.06 -1.03 18.83
CA GLU A 67 7.58 -1.28 20.19
C GLU A 67 8.13 -0.24 21.17
N GLY A 68 7.24 0.39 21.94
CA GLY A 68 7.59 1.46 22.89
C GLY A 68 7.75 2.85 22.28
N PHE A 69 7.65 3.02 20.96
CA PHE A 69 7.70 4.33 20.30
C PHE A 69 6.30 4.89 20.02
N LYS A 70 6.03 6.09 20.52
CA LYS A 70 4.81 6.85 20.24
C LYS A 70 5.11 7.96 19.21
N TYR A 71 4.73 7.71 17.96
CA TYR A 71 4.90 8.67 16.88
C TYR A 71 4.02 9.92 17.08
N THR A 72 4.56 11.09 16.76
CA THR A 72 3.81 12.35 16.69
C THR A 72 4.08 12.98 15.31
N PRO A 73 3.05 13.26 14.51
CA PRO A 73 3.22 13.96 13.23
C PRO A 73 3.96 15.30 13.39
N GLY A 74 4.77 15.67 12.39
CA GLY A 74 5.51 16.93 12.35
C GLY A 74 6.86 16.92 13.08
N TYR A 75 7.31 15.75 13.58
CA TYR A 75 8.61 15.60 14.22
C TYR A 75 9.48 14.59 13.49
N ARG A 76 10.73 14.96 13.22
CA ARG A 76 11.76 14.01 12.78
C ARG A 76 12.47 13.46 13.99
N TYR A 77 12.63 12.14 14.02
CA TYR A 77 13.24 11.45 15.15
C TYR A 77 14.55 10.80 14.74
N LYS A 78 15.50 10.76 15.68
CA LYS A 78 16.64 9.86 15.67
C LYS A 78 16.46 8.89 16.82
N LEU A 79 16.32 7.61 16.53
CA LEU A 79 16.01 6.57 17.51
C LEU A 79 17.15 5.57 17.59
N LEU A 80 17.51 5.15 18.80
CA LEU A 80 18.26 3.93 19.03
C LEU A 80 17.25 2.79 19.21
N VAL A 81 17.26 1.84 18.28
CA VAL A 81 16.36 0.68 18.27
C VAL A 81 17.17 -0.61 18.41
N ARG A 82 16.56 -1.62 19.04
CA ARG A 82 17.03 -2.99 18.98
C ARG A 82 16.25 -3.71 17.90
N VAL A 83 16.98 -4.34 16.99
CA VAL A 83 16.45 -5.11 15.87
C VAL A 83 16.68 -6.58 16.17
N THR A 84 15.61 -7.37 16.17
CA THR A 84 15.64 -8.81 16.45
C THR A 84 14.88 -9.57 15.38
N THR A 85 15.42 -10.72 14.98
CA THR A 85 14.72 -11.66 14.10
C THR A 85 13.66 -12.42 14.88
N ILE A 86 12.46 -12.54 14.33
CA ILE A 86 11.37 -13.33 14.90
C ILE A 86 11.56 -14.80 14.50
N LYS A 87 11.55 -15.73 15.46
CA LYS A 87 11.82 -17.16 15.19
C LYS A 87 10.79 -17.80 14.26
N ASN A 88 9.51 -17.47 14.43
CA ASN A 88 8.39 -17.94 13.60
C ASN A 88 7.58 -16.70 13.18
N PRO A 89 8.00 -15.99 12.12
CA PRO A 89 7.24 -14.84 11.65
C PRO A 89 5.86 -15.29 11.14
N PRO A 90 4.84 -14.43 11.20
CA PRO A 90 3.61 -14.64 10.46
C PRO A 90 3.91 -14.85 8.97
N ALA A 91 3.10 -15.64 8.27
CA ALA A 91 3.32 -15.96 6.84
C ALA A 91 3.53 -14.69 5.97
N ASP A 92 2.76 -13.64 6.24
CA ASP A 92 2.82 -12.35 5.53
C ASP A 92 3.43 -11.21 6.38
N GLY A 93 4.06 -11.56 7.49
CA GLY A 93 4.61 -10.61 8.46
C GLY A 93 6.11 -10.39 8.29
N SER A 94 6.60 -9.20 8.65
CA SER A 94 8.03 -8.95 8.72
C SER A 94 8.71 -9.94 9.69
N SER A 95 9.83 -10.52 9.26
CA SER A 95 10.69 -11.34 10.12
C SER A 95 11.52 -10.52 11.11
N ILE A 96 11.32 -9.19 11.13
CA ILE A 96 12.10 -8.24 11.91
C ILE A 96 11.19 -7.50 12.90
N LYS A 97 11.55 -7.57 14.19
CA LYS A 97 10.96 -6.78 15.26
C LYS A 97 11.87 -5.60 15.64
N TYR A 98 11.27 -4.42 15.77
CA TYR A 98 11.93 -3.20 16.23
C TYR A 98 11.43 -2.84 17.64
N THR A 99 12.35 -2.73 18.59
CA THR A 99 12.05 -2.27 19.96
C THR A 99 12.82 -1.00 20.26
N LEU A 100 12.12 0.07 20.67
CA LEU A 100 12.74 1.32 21.07
C LEU A 100 13.66 1.08 22.28
N ARG A 101 14.89 1.59 22.20
CA ARG A 101 15.82 1.64 23.33
C ARG A 101 15.91 3.05 23.88
N LYS A 102 16.05 4.03 22.98
CA LYS A 102 16.16 5.44 23.35
C LYS A 102 15.72 6.35 22.20
N VAL A 103 14.99 7.42 22.50
CA VAL A 103 14.85 8.56 21.59
C VAL A 103 16.12 9.40 21.74
N LEU A 104 16.96 9.42 20.71
CA LEU A 104 18.20 10.20 20.71
C LEU A 104 17.94 11.67 20.37
N GLU A 105 17.01 11.92 19.45
CA GLU A 105 16.62 13.26 19.03
C GLU A 105 15.14 13.27 18.63
N LYS A 106 14.45 14.38 18.94
CA LYS A 106 13.10 14.70 18.47
C LYS A 106 13.12 16.16 18.03
N LYS A 107 13.15 16.41 16.73
CA LYS A 107 13.20 17.75 16.15
C LYS A 107 11.87 18.09 15.48
N LYS A 108 11.24 19.19 15.89
CA LYS A 108 10.07 19.70 15.17
C LYS A 108 10.54 20.14 13.78
N VAL A 109 9.98 19.54 12.75
CA VAL A 109 10.24 19.98 11.38
C VAL A 109 9.25 21.11 11.14
N ASN A 110 9.75 22.35 11.28
CA ASN A 110 9.03 23.49 10.75
C ASN A 110 9.09 23.34 9.23
N THR A 111 7.93 23.09 8.61
CA THR A 111 7.72 22.96 7.17
C THR A 111 8.42 24.13 6.46
N THR A 112 9.68 23.95 6.07
CA THR A 112 10.47 24.98 5.39
C THR A 112 9.99 25.11 3.96
N ALA A 113 10.29 26.24 3.31
CA ALA A 113 9.75 26.68 2.03
C ALA A 113 9.66 25.59 0.93
N ALA A 114 10.55 24.58 0.93
CA ALA A 114 10.49 23.45 0.00
C ALA A 114 9.27 22.52 0.21
N GLU A 115 8.86 22.24 1.45
CA GLU A 115 7.59 21.54 1.73
C GLU A 115 6.38 22.47 1.59
N LYS A 116 6.54 23.79 1.73
CA LYS A 116 5.45 24.75 1.54
C LYS A 116 5.06 24.88 0.06
N THR A 117 6.03 24.85 -0.85
CA THR A 117 5.79 24.79 -2.29
C THR A 117 5.13 23.48 -2.69
N THR A 118 5.64 22.33 -2.22
CA THR A 118 5.01 21.03 -2.53
C THR A 118 3.64 20.86 -1.87
N ASN A 119 3.40 21.40 -0.67
CA ASN A 119 2.06 21.40 -0.06
C ASN A 119 1.09 22.34 -0.79
N THR A 120 1.58 23.43 -1.39
CA THR A 120 0.76 24.34 -2.21
C THR A 120 0.47 23.73 -3.59
N GLU A 121 1.43 23.05 -4.20
CA GLU A 121 1.27 22.32 -5.46
C GLU A 121 0.39 21.08 -5.27
N ASN A 122 0.63 20.27 -4.25
CA ASN A 122 -0.23 19.13 -3.88
C ASN A 122 -1.65 19.62 -3.55
N GLY A 123 -1.79 20.78 -2.88
CA GLY A 123 -3.08 21.40 -2.63
C GLY A 123 -3.82 21.80 -3.92
N ARG A 124 -3.11 22.43 -4.87
CA ARG A 124 -3.67 22.79 -6.19
C ARG A 124 -4.00 21.55 -7.03
N LEU A 125 -3.13 20.55 -7.00
CA LEU A 125 -3.31 19.28 -7.69
C LEU A 125 -4.55 18.56 -7.16
N TRP A 126 -4.71 18.46 -5.84
CA TRP A 126 -5.90 17.84 -5.24
C TRP A 126 -7.17 18.67 -5.44
N ALA A 127 -7.07 20.01 -5.49
CA ALA A 127 -8.20 20.84 -5.91
C ALA A 127 -8.63 20.52 -7.36
N PHE A 128 -7.66 20.30 -8.26
CA PHE A 128 -7.96 19.86 -9.63
C PHE A 128 -8.55 18.44 -9.66
N ILE A 129 -7.92 17.45 -9.02
CA ILE A 129 -8.38 16.06 -8.97
C ILE A 129 -9.82 15.97 -8.45
N THR A 130 -10.13 16.70 -7.39
CA THR A 130 -11.45 16.67 -6.76
C THR A 130 -12.51 17.47 -7.52
N SER A 131 -12.11 18.34 -8.46
CA SER A 131 -13.03 19.03 -9.36
C SER A 131 -13.53 18.18 -10.53
N LYS A 132 -12.97 16.98 -10.74
CA LYS A 132 -13.24 16.12 -11.89
C LYS A 132 -13.83 14.76 -11.50
N ARG A 133 -14.50 14.14 -12.46
CA ARG A 133 -14.79 12.70 -12.48
C ARG A 133 -13.68 12.01 -13.26
N TRP A 134 -13.25 10.83 -12.82
CA TRP A 134 -12.15 10.10 -13.41
C TRP A 134 -12.65 8.78 -13.98
N ASN A 135 -12.76 8.67 -15.31
CA ASN A 135 -13.25 7.48 -16.00
C ASN A 135 -12.08 6.56 -16.37
N LEU A 136 -12.14 5.28 -15.98
CA LEU A 136 -11.06 4.32 -16.20
C LEU A 136 -10.92 4.01 -17.70
N ILE A 137 -9.73 4.22 -18.25
CA ILE A 137 -9.40 3.98 -19.67
C ILE A 137 -8.27 2.96 -19.85
N LYS A 138 -7.58 2.55 -18.77
CA LYS A 138 -6.63 1.43 -18.77
C LYS A 138 -6.64 0.72 -17.43
N MET A 139 -6.56 -0.60 -17.46
CA MET A 139 -6.34 -1.45 -16.28
C MET A 139 -5.39 -2.60 -16.60
N GLY A 140 -4.27 -2.67 -15.88
CA GLY A 140 -3.15 -3.53 -16.23
C GLY A 140 -2.64 -3.20 -17.64
N ASP A 141 -2.53 -4.22 -18.49
CA ASP A 141 -2.09 -4.05 -19.87
C ASP A 141 -3.26 -3.76 -20.85
N SER A 142 -4.51 -3.84 -20.38
CA SER A 142 -5.72 -3.64 -21.18
C SER A 142 -6.13 -2.17 -21.27
N VAL A 143 -6.35 -1.68 -22.50
CA VAL A 143 -7.03 -0.40 -22.76
C VAL A 143 -8.54 -0.64 -22.79
N LEU A 144 -9.29 0.21 -22.11
CA LEU A 144 -10.74 0.07 -21.94
C LEU A 144 -11.47 1.22 -22.63
N THR A 145 -12.24 0.91 -23.67
CA THR A 145 -13.20 1.83 -24.27
C THR A 145 -14.54 1.70 -23.54
N GLN A 146 -15.06 2.80 -22.99
CA GLN A 146 -16.34 2.81 -22.24
C GLN A 146 -16.38 1.78 -21.09
N SER A 147 -15.39 1.81 -20.21
CA SER A 147 -15.31 0.87 -19.08
C SER A 147 -16.58 0.84 -18.20
N GLY A 148 -17.33 1.95 -18.15
CA GLY A 148 -18.41 2.15 -17.18
C GLY A 148 -17.90 2.34 -15.76
N ILE A 149 -16.58 2.36 -15.57
CA ILE A 149 -15.90 2.50 -14.29
C ILE A 149 -15.44 3.94 -14.14
N TRP A 150 -15.91 4.63 -13.12
CA TRP A 150 -15.44 5.97 -12.79
C TRP A 150 -15.40 6.19 -11.30
N VAL A 151 -14.52 7.10 -10.87
CA VAL A 151 -14.38 7.51 -9.47
C VAL A 151 -14.37 9.03 -9.33
N GLU A 152 -14.88 9.48 -8.20
CA GLU A 152 -14.84 10.85 -7.72
C GLU A 152 -14.35 10.87 -6.28
N PHE A 153 -13.50 11.85 -5.96
CA PHE A 153 -12.89 12.01 -4.65
C PHE A 153 -13.53 13.16 -3.87
N ASP A 154 -13.79 12.91 -2.58
CA ASP A 154 -14.18 13.89 -1.58
C ASP A 154 -13.04 14.05 -0.55
N PRO A 155 -12.26 15.14 -0.62
CA PRO A 155 -11.12 15.35 0.26
C PRO A 155 -11.55 15.74 1.69
N ALA A 156 -12.76 16.25 1.89
CA ALA A 156 -13.24 16.66 3.20
C ALA A 156 -13.53 15.44 4.09
N THR A 157 -14.13 14.40 3.50
CA THR A 157 -14.43 13.14 4.21
C THR A 157 -13.37 12.06 4.01
N LYS A 158 -12.36 12.30 3.15
CA LYS A 158 -11.37 11.30 2.71
C LYS A 158 -12.02 10.04 2.11
N ARG A 159 -13.07 10.25 1.32
CA ARG A 159 -13.83 9.16 0.68
C ARG A 159 -13.81 9.28 -0.83
N PHE A 160 -13.86 8.15 -1.50
CA PHE A 160 -14.19 8.10 -2.92
C PHE A 160 -15.56 7.43 -3.11
N HIS A 161 -16.22 7.79 -4.20
CA HIS A 161 -17.42 7.11 -4.68
C HIS A 161 -17.33 6.96 -6.20
N GLY A 162 -18.12 6.06 -6.76
CA GLY A 162 -17.99 5.74 -8.17
C GLY A 162 -19.00 4.75 -8.69
N LYS A 163 -18.82 4.43 -9.98
CA LYS A 163 -19.38 3.23 -10.61
C LYS A 163 -18.25 2.24 -10.89
N GLY A 164 -18.51 0.97 -10.62
CA GLY A 164 -17.65 -0.16 -10.96
C GLY A 164 -18.03 -0.83 -12.28
N GLY A 165 -18.80 -0.16 -13.15
CA GLY A 165 -19.44 -0.77 -14.30
C GLY A 165 -20.88 -1.18 -13.97
N CYS A 166 -21.06 -2.29 -13.25
CA CYS A 166 -22.39 -2.74 -12.83
C CYS A 166 -22.85 -1.99 -11.58
N ASN A 167 -22.02 -2.02 -10.54
CA ASN A 167 -22.38 -1.57 -9.20
C ASN A 167 -21.92 -0.15 -8.89
N ASN A 168 -22.50 0.39 -7.83
CA ASN A 168 -21.92 1.54 -7.16
C ASN A 168 -20.76 1.06 -6.29
N ILE A 169 -19.66 1.80 -6.34
CA ILE A 169 -18.47 1.55 -5.54
C ILE A 169 -18.19 2.74 -4.62
N SER A 170 -17.63 2.49 -3.46
CA SER A 170 -17.16 3.54 -2.56
C SER A 170 -16.09 3.01 -1.62
N GLY A 171 -15.40 3.91 -0.92
CA GLY A 171 -14.43 3.54 0.09
C GLY A 171 -13.73 4.77 0.65
N GLY A 172 -12.76 4.56 1.53
CA GLY A 172 -11.84 5.60 1.93
C GLY A 172 -10.69 5.72 0.95
N PHE A 173 -9.99 6.84 0.99
CA PHE A 173 -8.69 6.98 0.35
C PHE A 173 -7.76 7.82 1.24
N ASN A 174 -6.46 7.66 1.05
CA ASN A 174 -5.49 8.52 1.66
C ASN A 174 -4.44 8.92 0.63
N ALA A 175 -4.17 10.21 0.56
CA ALA A 175 -3.19 10.77 -0.36
C ALA A 175 -2.20 11.65 0.40
N SER A 176 -0.92 11.43 0.15
CA SER A 176 0.17 12.16 0.78
C SER A 176 1.37 12.19 -0.14
N GLY A 177 1.87 13.39 -0.44
CA GLY A 177 2.89 13.58 -1.48
C GLY A 177 2.40 13.02 -2.82
N GLU A 178 3.22 12.19 -3.45
CA GLU A 178 2.95 11.52 -4.72
C GLU A 178 2.29 10.14 -4.54
N ASN A 179 1.88 9.77 -3.33
CA ASN A 179 1.31 8.46 -3.05
C ASN A 179 -0.18 8.55 -2.74
N ILE A 180 -0.93 7.57 -3.22
CA ILE A 180 -2.36 7.37 -2.95
C ILE A 180 -2.64 5.91 -2.62
N SER A 181 -3.51 5.67 -1.66
CA SER A 181 -4.04 4.35 -1.35
C SER A 181 -5.55 4.41 -1.10
N PHE A 182 -6.24 3.30 -1.34
CA PHE A 182 -7.67 3.19 -1.11
C PHE A 182 -7.93 2.26 0.07
N THR A 183 -8.88 2.59 0.94
CA THR A 183 -9.14 1.83 2.16
C THR A 183 -10.56 1.29 2.14
N MET A 184 -10.68 -0.03 2.33
CA MET A 184 -11.96 -0.74 2.34
C MET A 184 -12.87 -0.38 1.15
N PRO A 185 -12.41 -0.60 -0.10
CA PRO A 185 -13.30 -0.44 -1.25
C PRO A 185 -14.45 -1.45 -1.14
N ILE A 186 -15.68 -0.94 -1.21
CA ILE A 186 -16.92 -1.71 -1.16
C ILE A 186 -17.72 -1.50 -2.43
N SER A 187 -18.49 -2.53 -2.80
CA SER A 187 -19.39 -2.52 -3.96
C SER A 187 -20.80 -2.97 -3.54
N THR A 188 -21.82 -2.48 -4.24
CA THR A 188 -23.18 -3.02 -4.12
C THR A 188 -23.27 -4.42 -4.74
N ARG A 189 -24.37 -5.13 -4.52
CA ARG A 189 -24.58 -6.50 -5.05
C ARG A 189 -25.72 -6.57 -6.07
N MET A 190 -25.54 -5.90 -7.21
CA MET A 190 -26.38 -6.06 -8.39
C MET A 190 -25.72 -7.06 -9.34
N ALA A 191 -26.53 -7.91 -9.96
CA ALA A 191 -26.10 -8.79 -11.03
C ALA A 191 -26.39 -8.10 -12.37
N CYS A 192 -25.36 -7.99 -13.22
CA CYS A 192 -25.51 -7.54 -14.60
C CYS A 192 -25.46 -8.74 -15.55
N MET A 193 -26.16 -8.63 -16.70
CA MET A 193 -26.20 -9.69 -17.71
C MET A 193 -24.84 -9.93 -18.39
N ASP A 194 -23.99 -8.91 -18.47
CA ASP A 194 -22.64 -9.02 -19.04
C ASP A 194 -21.62 -9.43 -17.96
N GLU A 195 -21.15 -10.67 -18.03
CA GLU A 195 -20.15 -11.23 -17.12
C GLU A 195 -18.81 -10.47 -17.16
N ASN A 196 -18.46 -9.88 -18.31
CA ASN A 196 -17.22 -9.11 -18.41
C ASN A 196 -17.30 -7.81 -17.62
N VAL A 197 -18.48 -7.20 -17.46
CA VAL A 197 -18.67 -6.03 -16.60
C VAL A 197 -18.41 -6.41 -15.15
N MET A 198 -18.99 -7.51 -14.69
CA MET A 198 -18.81 -8.00 -13.32
C MET A 198 -17.36 -8.40 -13.03
N ARG A 199 -16.70 -9.08 -13.97
CA ARG A 199 -15.28 -9.44 -13.84
C ARG A 199 -14.39 -8.20 -13.72
N ARG A 200 -14.58 -7.20 -14.59
CA ARG A 200 -13.80 -5.95 -14.54
C ARG A 200 -14.03 -5.18 -13.24
N GLU A 201 -15.26 -5.17 -12.72
CA GLU A 201 -15.56 -4.57 -11.42
C GLU A 201 -14.74 -5.21 -10.30
N HIS A 202 -14.74 -6.55 -10.25
CA HIS A 202 -13.99 -7.30 -9.25
C HIS A 202 -12.48 -7.05 -9.37
N GLU A 203 -11.92 -7.16 -10.58
CA GLU A 203 -10.50 -6.88 -10.84
C GLU A 203 -10.11 -5.45 -10.42
N PHE A 204 -10.97 -4.47 -10.72
CA PHE A 204 -10.74 -3.09 -10.33
C PHE A 204 -10.71 -2.92 -8.81
N LEU A 205 -11.69 -3.48 -8.10
CA LEU A 205 -11.79 -3.39 -6.63
C LEU A 205 -10.63 -4.06 -5.93
N THR A 206 -10.22 -5.25 -6.40
CA THR A 206 -9.04 -5.96 -5.89
C THR A 206 -7.78 -5.12 -6.12
N MET A 207 -7.57 -4.60 -7.34
CA MET A 207 -6.42 -3.77 -7.67
C MET A 207 -6.31 -2.55 -6.74
N ILE A 208 -7.37 -1.77 -6.59
CA ILE A 208 -7.32 -0.57 -5.73
C ILE A 208 -7.27 -0.91 -4.24
N GLY A 209 -7.81 -2.07 -3.85
CA GLY A 209 -7.90 -2.51 -2.46
C GLY A 209 -6.64 -3.18 -1.91
N GLU A 210 -5.79 -3.75 -2.77
CA GLU A 210 -4.60 -4.51 -2.35
C GLU A 210 -3.29 -3.77 -2.63
N HIS A 211 -3.32 -2.67 -3.38
CA HIS A 211 -2.12 -1.95 -3.80
C HIS A 211 -2.11 -0.51 -3.27
N ASN A 212 -0.91 0.09 -3.20
CA ASN A 212 -0.79 1.56 -3.19
C ASN A 212 -0.13 1.98 -4.46
N PHE A 213 -0.38 3.23 -4.79
CA PHE A 213 0.06 3.78 -6.04
C PHE A 213 0.88 5.01 -5.78
N ARG A 214 1.98 5.14 -6.51
CA ARG A 214 2.42 6.48 -6.89
C ARG A 214 1.40 7.02 -7.89
N TYR A 215 1.03 8.29 -7.81
CA TYR A 215 0.14 8.91 -8.77
C TYR A 215 0.76 10.15 -9.38
N ASP A 216 0.34 10.45 -10.60
CA ASP A 216 0.52 11.76 -11.22
C ASP A 216 -0.71 12.13 -12.05
N VAL A 217 -0.76 13.42 -12.41
CA VAL A 217 -1.72 13.92 -13.38
C VAL A 217 -0.91 14.46 -14.55
N ALA A 218 -1.16 13.93 -15.74
CA ALA A 218 -0.53 14.36 -16.98
C ALA A 218 -1.62 14.61 -18.02
N ASP A 219 -1.55 15.77 -18.69
CA ASP A 219 -2.55 16.25 -19.65
C ASP A 219 -3.97 16.25 -19.06
N GLN A 220 -4.72 15.19 -19.34
CA GLN A 220 -6.11 14.98 -18.98
C GLN A 220 -6.32 13.64 -18.28
N THR A 221 -5.24 13.02 -17.81
CA THR A 221 -5.29 11.72 -17.14
C THR A 221 -4.78 11.77 -15.71
N LEU A 222 -5.44 10.99 -14.84
CA LEU A 222 -4.92 10.60 -13.53
C LEU A 222 -4.34 9.21 -13.70
N ASN A 223 -3.05 9.05 -13.41
CA ASN A 223 -2.31 7.82 -13.62
C ASN A 223 -1.89 7.25 -12.28
N LEU A 224 -2.11 5.95 -12.09
CA LEU A 224 -1.70 5.21 -10.89
C LEU A 224 -0.66 4.16 -11.26
N TYR A 225 0.45 4.19 -10.54
CA TYR A 225 1.60 3.33 -10.75
C TYR A 225 1.81 2.41 -9.56
N ASP A 226 1.93 1.12 -9.83
CA ASP A 226 2.37 0.14 -8.85
C ASP A 226 3.76 -0.37 -9.26
N ASN A 227 4.71 -0.37 -8.33
CA ASN A 227 6.11 -0.74 -8.59
C ASN A 227 6.70 -0.04 -9.85
N ASN A 228 6.39 1.24 -10.03
CA ASN A 228 6.73 2.07 -11.20
C ASN A 228 6.13 1.64 -12.54
N LYS A 229 5.27 0.61 -12.59
CA LYS A 229 4.48 0.25 -13.77
C LYS A 229 3.14 1.00 -13.74
N LEU A 230 2.76 1.62 -14.86
CA LEU A 230 1.42 2.19 -15.03
C LEU A 230 0.38 1.07 -15.04
N VAL A 231 -0.46 1.01 -14.01
CA VAL A 231 -1.46 -0.06 -13.83
C VAL A 231 -2.89 0.43 -13.97
N LEU A 232 -3.18 1.70 -13.66
CA LEU A 232 -4.48 2.30 -13.92
C LEU A 232 -4.29 3.68 -14.55
N MET A 233 -5.08 3.97 -15.57
CA MET A 233 -5.15 5.30 -16.19
C MET A 233 -6.60 5.71 -16.27
N PHE A 234 -6.91 6.90 -15.79
CA PHE A 234 -8.24 7.48 -15.82
C PHE A 234 -8.23 8.74 -16.68
N GLY A 235 -9.15 8.86 -17.63
CA GLY A 235 -9.41 10.10 -18.34
C GLY A 235 -10.34 11.01 -17.54
N MET A 236 -10.05 12.31 -17.52
CA MET A 236 -10.92 13.28 -16.86
C MET A 236 -12.27 13.41 -17.57
N GLN A 237 -13.31 13.63 -16.79
CA GLN A 237 -14.64 14.01 -17.22
C GLN A 237 -15.14 15.17 -16.35
N PRO A 238 -15.96 16.07 -16.91
CA PRO A 238 -16.69 17.05 -16.11
C PRO A 238 -17.52 16.34 -15.03
N LYS A 239 -17.55 16.90 -13.82
CA LYS A 239 -18.58 16.51 -12.85
C LYS A 239 -19.91 17.05 -13.34
N GLU A 240 -20.94 16.23 -13.31
CA GLU A 240 -22.29 16.70 -13.55
C GLU A 240 -22.67 17.66 -12.42
N ASN A 241 -23.09 18.87 -12.77
CA ASN A 241 -23.61 19.83 -11.80
C ASN A 241 -24.90 19.22 -11.23
N LYS A 242 -24.88 18.88 -9.94
CA LYS A 242 -26.11 18.60 -9.19
C LYS A 242 -26.83 19.89 -8.85
#